data_AF-A0A953S2F3-F1
#
_entry.id   AF-A0A953S2F3-F1
#
_cell.length_a   1.000
_cell.length_b   1.000
_cell.length_c   1.000
_cell.angle_alpha   90.00
_cell.angle_beta   90.00
_cell.angle_gamma   90.00
#
_symmetry.space_group_name_H-M   'P 1'
#
loop_
_entity.id
_entity.type
_entity.pdbx_description
1 polymer ?
#
loop_
_entity_poly.entity_id
_entity_poly.type
_entity_poly.pdbx_seq_one_letter_code
_entity_poly.pdbx_strand_id
1 'polypeptide(L)'
;MSMPIIAAGLAELRHGRFSFYPAIVGVHHNEWILRRASWTDIVVANAKTSEEICIPRRFVGEVSSIEAPYRIVGLVKELEYREGVVLPHRRVVLEMPRAVGDFSQSSLRPRLYPRPAGVVAIRAEPDSESRFRRVLRGSVAAGFLVCLAVMFVVRDAHLGTGFGWTSASSRLPNLNAGDDYDSIFKKLGSPASDRWIDSQNGPGGYRRLWYPRRGVALILTGASRNNARYAGTLNRNGEIIHSVDAGLSNELYSAPVIH
;
A
#
# COMPACT_ATOMS: atom_id res chain seq x y z
N MET A 1 17.36 -2.64 15.52
CA MET A 1 16.18 -2.13 14.79
C MET A 1 15.03 -3.09 15.05
N SER A 2 13.95 -2.61 15.65
CA SER A 2 12.79 -3.43 16.01
C SER A 2 12.01 -3.78 14.74
N MET A 3 11.90 -5.07 14.43
CA MET A 3 10.97 -5.57 13.41
C MET A 3 9.55 -5.25 13.87
N PRO A 4 8.68 -4.65 13.03
CA PRO A 4 7.28 -4.52 13.40
C PRO A 4 6.71 -5.93 13.59
N ILE A 5 6.18 -6.19 14.78
CA ILE A 5 5.71 -7.49 15.29
C ILE A 5 4.62 -8.14 14.40
N ILE A 6 4.06 -7.41 13.44
CA ILE A 6 2.96 -7.84 12.55
C ILE A 6 3.48 -8.63 11.30
N ALA A 7 4.81 -8.73 11.10
CA ALA A 7 5.36 -9.48 9.96
C ALA A 7 5.51 -11.00 10.21
N ALA A 8 5.62 -11.44 11.47
CA ALA A 8 6.04 -12.80 11.80
C ALA A 8 5.01 -13.88 11.38
N GLY A 9 3.73 -13.69 11.69
CA GLY A 9 2.71 -14.73 11.44
C GLY A 9 2.42 -15.02 9.96
N LEU A 10 2.60 -14.04 9.07
CA LEU A 10 2.27 -14.22 7.65
C LEU A 10 3.26 -15.13 6.92
N ALA A 11 4.50 -15.25 7.43
CA ALA A 11 5.50 -16.16 6.87
C ALA A 11 5.10 -17.63 7.06
N GLU A 12 4.41 -17.95 8.16
CA GLU A 12 3.90 -19.29 8.47
C GLU A 12 2.80 -19.73 7.51
N LEU A 13 2.06 -18.77 6.94
CA LEU A 13 1.01 -19.01 5.95
C LEU A 13 1.55 -19.39 4.57
N ARG A 14 2.85 -19.21 4.29
CA ARG A 14 3.43 -19.62 3.00
C ARG A 14 3.28 -21.11 2.73
N HIS A 15 3.18 -21.92 3.78
CA HIS A 15 3.19 -23.38 3.70
C HIS A 15 1.90 -23.98 4.26
N GLY A 16 0.78 -23.80 3.57
CA GLY A 16 -0.48 -24.46 3.94
C GLY A 16 -1.72 -23.67 3.56
N ARG A 17 -2.87 -24.26 3.86
CA ARG A 17 -4.18 -23.60 3.75
C ARG A 17 -4.51 -22.90 5.06
N PHE A 18 -5.27 -21.83 4.97
CA PHE A 18 -5.80 -21.12 6.13
C PHE A 18 -7.19 -20.57 5.85
N SER A 19 -7.88 -20.15 6.89
CA SER A 19 -9.21 -19.54 6.82
C SER A 19 -9.18 -18.14 7.42
N PHE A 20 -9.99 -17.22 6.88
CA PHE A 20 -10.16 -15.90 7.49
C PHE A 20 -11.24 -15.94 8.58
N TYR A 21 -11.02 -15.20 9.65
CA TYR A 21 -12.05 -14.95 10.65
C TYR A 21 -12.12 -13.46 11.01
N PRO A 22 -13.27 -12.77 10.81
CA PRO A 22 -14.50 -13.27 10.18
C PRO A 22 -14.30 -13.72 8.73
N ALA A 23 -15.19 -14.57 8.22
CA ALA A 23 -15.16 -14.99 6.81
C ALA A 23 -15.49 -13.80 5.88
N ILE A 24 -14.89 -13.80 4.69
CA ILE A 24 -15.17 -12.76 3.67
C ILE A 24 -16.58 -12.99 3.11
N VAL A 25 -17.43 -11.98 3.22
CA VAL A 25 -18.80 -11.99 2.71
C VAL A 25 -18.79 -12.03 1.18
N GLY A 26 -19.68 -12.82 0.58
CA GLY A 26 -19.76 -12.97 -0.88
C GLY A 26 -18.84 -14.05 -1.45
N VAL A 27 -18.06 -14.75 -0.61
CA VAL A 27 -17.24 -15.90 -1.02
C VAL A 27 -17.85 -17.21 -0.51
N HIS A 28 -17.90 -18.23 -1.37
CA HIS A 28 -18.50 -19.53 -1.04
C HIS A 28 -17.60 -20.45 -0.18
N HIS A 29 -16.28 -20.38 -0.34
CA HIS A 29 -15.31 -21.24 0.36
C HIS A 29 -14.28 -20.41 1.12
N ASN A 30 -14.17 -20.63 2.43
CA ASN A 30 -13.26 -19.88 3.30
C ASN A 30 -11.93 -20.64 3.53
N GLU A 31 -11.38 -21.24 2.49
CA GLU A 31 -10.05 -21.84 2.51
C GLU A 31 -9.18 -21.11 1.49
N TRP A 32 -8.01 -20.68 1.92
CA TRP A 32 -7.15 -19.77 1.19
C TRP A 32 -5.70 -20.23 1.20
N ILE A 33 -4.99 -19.88 0.14
CA ILE A 33 -3.55 -20.10 -0.02
C ILE A 33 -2.90 -18.74 -0.27
N LEU A 34 -1.84 -18.44 0.48
CA LEU A 34 -1.09 -17.20 0.31
C LEU A 34 -0.26 -17.29 -0.98
N ARG A 35 -0.50 -16.39 -1.95
CA ARG A 35 0.25 -16.31 -3.20
C ARG A 35 1.38 -15.30 -3.13
N ARG A 36 1.06 -14.10 -2.62
CA ARG A 36 1.99 -12.99 -2.52
C ARG A 36 1.68 -12.17 -1.28
N ALA A 37 2.72 -11.65 -0.65
CA ALA A 37 2.58 -10.69 0.43
C ALA A 37 3.48 -9.50 0.15
N SER A 38 2.89 -8.31 0.04
CA SER A 38 3.61 -7.04 -0.01
C SER A 38 3.50 -6.32 1.34
N TRP A 39 4.07 -5.11 1.41
CA TRP A 39 3.94 -4.24 2.58
C TRP A 39 2.52 -3.69 2.73
N THR A 40 1.80 -3.49 1.62
CA THR A 40 0.48 -2.85 1.61
C THR A 40 -0.67 -3.85 1.56
N ASP A 41 -0.47 -4.98 0.87
CA ASP A 41 -1.54 -5.91 0.51
C ASP A 41 -1.05 -7.37 0.52
N ILE A 42 -1.98 -8.30 0.64
CA ILE A 42 -1.76 -9.74 0.48
C ILE A 42 -2.62 -10.24 -0.68
N VAL A 43 -2.05 -11.11 -1.51
CA VAL A 43 -2.78 -11.81 -2.57
C VAL A 43 -2.98 -13.24 -2.12
N VAL A 44 -4.25 -13.63 -2.06
CA VAL A 44 -4.68 -14.96 -1.61
C VAL A 44 -5.51 -15.61 -2.71
N ALA A 45 -5.33 -16.91 -2.90
CA ALA A 45 -6.10 -17.70 -3.83
C ALA A 45 -7.07 -18.61 -3.06
N ASN A 46 -8.32 -18.68 -3.51
CA ASN A 46 -9.28 -19.61 -2.96
C ASN A 46 -8.85 -21.05 -3.27
N ALA A 47 -8.81 -21.92 -2.26
CA ALA A 47 -8.33 -23.28 -2.43
C ALA A 47 -9.22 -24.14 -3.35
N LYS A 48 -10.50 -23.78 -3.51
CA LYS A 48 -11.47 -24.53 -4.31
C LYS A 48 -11.73 -23.90 -5.68
N THR A 49 -11.92 -22.58 -5.74
CA THR A 49 -12.24 -21.89 -7.00
C THR A 49 -11.00 -21.40 -7.73
N SER A 50 -9.82 -21.38 -7.09
CA SER A 50 -8.59 -20.76 -7.59
C SER A 50 -8.71 -19.27 -7.90
N GLU A 51 -9.78 -18.61 -7.44
CA GLU A 51 -9.98 -17.18 -7.58
C GLU A 51 -9.01 -16.42 -6.69
N GLU A 52 -8.31 -15.44 -7.27
CA GLU A 52 -7.36 -14.61 -6.56
C GLU A 52 -7.97 -13.29 -6.10
N ILE A 53 -7.68 -12.94 -4.86
CA ILE A 53 -8.21 -11.76 -4.22
C ILE A 53 -7.07 -11.00 -3.55
N CYS A 54 -7.07 -9.67 -3.73
CA CYS A 54 -6.14 -8.76 -3.09
C CYS A 54 -6.79 -8.16 -1.84
N ILE A 55 -6.16 -8.35 -0.68
CA ILE A 55 -6.64 -7.86 0.62
C ILE A 55 -5.63 -6.88 1.19
N PRO A 56 -6.04 -5.64 1.52
CA PRO A 56 -5.15 -4.70 2.16
C PRO A 56 -4.65 -5.20 3.51
N ARG A 57 -3.33 -5.16 3.71
CA ARG A 57 -2.64 -5.66 4.91
C ARG A 57 -3.13 -4.98 6.20
N ARG A 58 -3.63 -3.74 6.11
CA ARG A 58 -4.26 -3.02 7.23
C ARG A 58 -5.49 -3.72 7.81
N PHE A 59 -6.12 -4.64 7.07
CA PHE A 59 -7.26 -5.42 7.53
C PHE A 59 -6.88 -6.82 7.99
N VAL A 60 -5.61 -7.19 7.88
CA VAL A 60 -5.08 -8.49 8.28
C VAL A 60 -4.54 -8.36 9.69
N GLY A 61 -5.06 -9.18 10.60
CA GLY A 61 -4.67 -9.25 12.00
C GLY A 61 -3.72 -10.40 12.30
N GLU A 62 -3.78 -10.88 13.53
CA GLU A 62 -2.93 -11.96 14.03
C GLU A 62 -3.26 -13.29 13.34
N VAL A 63 -2.20 -14.09 13.13
CA VAL A 63 -2.32 -15.47 12.67
C VAL A 63 -2.36 -16.35 13.91
N SER A 64 -3.53 -16.92 14.20
CA SER A 64 -3.65 -17.90 15.26
C SER A 64 -3.25 -19.26 14.71
N SER A 65 -2.15 -19.79 15.24
CA SER A 65 -1.68 -21.15 14.99
C SER A 65 -1.49 -21.85 16.33
N ILE A 66 -2.58 -22.11 17.05
CA ILE A 66 -2.56 -22.85 18.31
C ILE A 66 -3.20 -24.21 18.05
N GLU A 67 -2.36 -25.20 17.76
CA GLU A 67 -2.58 -26.66 17.92
C GLU A 67 -3.80 -27.34 17.27
N ALA A 68 -4.63 -26.64 16.50
CA ALA A 68 -5.80 -27.17 15.79
C ALA A 68 -5.56 -27.32 14.26
N PRO A 69 -6.28 -28.20 13.54
CA PRO A 69 -5.97 -28.55 12.15
C PRO A 69 -6.14 -27.41 11.12
N TYR A 70 -6.69 -26.25 11.51
CA TYR A 70 -6.95 -25.13 10.61
C TYR A 70 -6.25 -23.86 11.11
N ARG A 71 -5.35 -23.29 10.31
CA ARG A 71 -4.74 -21.99 10.59
C ARG A 71 -5.77 -20.89 10.34
N ILE A 72 -5.94 -20.00 11.30
CA ILE A 72 -6.92 -18.92 11.20
C ILE A 72 -6.18 -17.59 11.15
N VAL A 73 -6.53 -16.79 10.15
CA VAL A 73 -6.05 -15.42 9.99
C VAL A 73 -7.16 -14.48 10.43
N GLY A 74 -6.89 -13.72 11.49
CA GLY A 74 -7.80 -12.68 11.95
C GLY A 74 -7.96 -11.60 10.90
N LEU A 75 -9.19 -11.16 10.64
CA LEU A 75 -9.48 -9.92 9.95
C LEU A 75 -9.91 -8.87 10.97
N VAL A 76 -9.29 -7.68 10.89
CA VAL A 76 -9.59 -6.55 11.79
C VAL A 76 -10.97 -5.95 11.49
N LYS A 77 -11.51 -6.22 10.31
CA LYS A 77 -12.80 -5.74 9.85
C LYS A 77 -13.50 -6.82 9.03
N GLU A 78 -14.83 -6.88 9.11
CA GLU A 78 -15.60 -7.68 8.15
C GLU A 78 -15.35 -7.16 6.74
N LEU A 79 -15.00 -8.06 5.83
CA LEU A 79 -14.71 -7.74 4.45
C LEU A 79 -15.78 -8.38 3.56
N GLU A 80 -16.09 -7.70 2.46
CA GLU A 80 -17.05 -8.15 1.46
C GLU A 80 -16.38 -8.12 0.09
N TYR A 81 -16.56 -9.21 -0.65
CA TYR A 81 -16.12 -9.34 -2.02
C TYR A 81 -17.25 -8.92 -2.97
N ARG A 82 -16.99 -7.90 -3.79
CA ARG A 82 -17.90 -7.42 -4.83
C ARG A 82 -17.12 -7.16 -6.12
N GLU A 83 -17.54 -7.80 -7.21
CA GLU A 83 -17.04 -7.52 -8.56
C GLU A 83 -15.50 -7.50 -8.69
N GLY A 84 -14.80 -8.47 -8.08
CA GLY A 84 -13.33 -8.51 -8.14
C GLY A 84 -12.60 -7.70 -7.07
N VAL A 85 -13.33 -6.98 -6.20
CA VAL A 85 -12.74 -6.09 -5.20
C VAL A 85 -13.17 -6.46 -3.78
N VAL A 86 -12.22 -6.37 -2.84
CA VAL A 86 -12.50 -6.52 -1.40
C VAL A 86 -12.65 -5.17 -0.74
N LEU A 87 -13.81 -4.98 -0.11
CA LEU A 87 -14.18 -3.75 0.56
C LEU A 87 -14.57 -4.03 2.00
N PRO A 88 -14.39 -3.07 2.92
CA PRO A 88 -14.97 -3.19 4.25
C PRO A 88 -16.49 -3.34 4.19
N HIS A 89 -16.99 -4.43 4.75
CA HIS A 89 -18.43 -4.66 4.85
C HIS A 89 -19.05 -3.63 5.81
N ARG A 90 -20.15 -3.01 5.39
CA ARG A 90 -20.91 -2.06 6.20
C ARG A 90 -22.33 -2.58 6.35
N ARG A 91 -22.67 -3.06 7.55
CA ARG A 91 -24.04 -3.43 7.88
C ARG A 91 -24.88 -2.16 8.01
N VAL A 92 -25.92 -2.03 7.18
CA VAL A 92 -26.89 -0.94 7.32
C VAL A 92 -27.84 -1.34 8.44
N VAL A 93 -27.78 -0.64 9.56
CA VAL A 93 -28.81 -0.76 10.60
C VAL A 93 -30.01 0.04 10.11
N LEU A 94 -31.08 -0.66 9.74
CA LEU A 94 -32.37 -0.04 9.53
C LEU A 94 -32.97 0.16 10.92
N GLU A 95 -33.12 1.42 11.35
CA GLU A 95 -33.93 1.71 12.52
C GLU A 95 -35.35 1.22 12.24
N MET A 96 -35.93 0.49 13.20
CA MET A 96 -37.31 0.05 13.09
C MET A 96 -38.18 1.29 12.93
N PRO A 97 -38.97 1.41 11.83
CA PRO A 97 -39.85 2.55 11.66
C PRO A 97 -40.78 2.58 12.86
N ARG A 98 -40.74 3.69 13.60
CA ARG A 98 -41.58 3.88 14.78
C ARG A 98 -43.03 3.70 14.34
N ALA A 99 -43.70 2.68 14.89
CA ALA A 99 -45.09 2.41 14.55
C ALA A 99 -45.92 3.66 14.85
N VAL A 100 -46.58 4.18 13.82
CA VAL A 100 -47.53 5.29 13.96
C VAL A 100 -48.78 4.71 14.64
N GLY A 101 -48.76 4.65 15.97
CA GLY A 101 -49.86 4.10 16.77
C GLY A 101 -49.55 3.76 18.22
N ASP A 102 -48.28 3.57 18.61
CA ASP A 102 -47.95 3.28 20.01
C ASP A 102 -47.90 4.55 20.85
N PHE A 103 -49.08 4.99 21.28
CA PHE A 103 -49.20 5.74 22.52
C PHE A 103 -48.75 4.82 23.66
N SER A 104 -47.57 5.12 24.21
CA SER A 104 -47.12 4.84 25.59
C SER A 104 -48.04 3.89 26.38
N GLN A 105 -47.82 2.58 26.28
CA GLN A 105 -48.04 1.72 27.46
C GLN A 105 -46.86 1.92 28.39
N SER A 106 -46.96 3.00 29.17
CA SER A 106 -46.21 3.19 30.40
C SER A 106 -46.39 1.93 31.24
N SER A 107 -45.31 1.18 31.44
CA SER A 107 -45.26 0.15 32.45
C SER A 107 -45.68 0.77 33.78
N LEU A 108 -46.61 0.10 34.46
CA LEU A 108 -47.16 0.52 35.75
C LEU A 108 -46.02 0.88 36.72
N ARG A 109 -45.87 2.18 37.02
CA ARG A 109 -45.26 2.63 38.28
C ARG A 109 -46.39 3.11 39.20
N PRO A 110 -46.40 2.71 40.49
CA PRO A 110 -47.41 3.14 41.44
C PRO A 110 -47.43 4.66 41.57
N ARG A 111 -48.63 5.25 41.52
CA ARG A 111 -48.87 6.68 41.75
C ARG A 111 -48.47 7.04 43.18
N LEU A 112 -47.44 7.87 43.33
CA LEU A 112 -47.20 8.67 44.53
C LEU A 112 -47.68 10.11 44.25
N TYR A 113 -48.41 10.63 45.22
CA TYR A 113 -49.19 11.87 45.34
C TYR A 113 -48.76 13.12 44.53
N PRO A 114 -49.71 14.01 44.18
CA PRO A 114 -49.43 15.21 43.40
C PRO A 114 -48.82 16.28 44.31
N ARG A 115 -47.52 16.55 44.13
CA ARG A 115 -46.92 17.79 44.60
C ARG A 115 -46.93 18.76 43.41
N PRO A 116 -47.48 19.99 43.54
CA PRO A 116 -47.40 20.97 42.47
C PRO A 116 -45.93 21.26 42.21
N ALA A 117 -45.47 20.98 40.99
CA ALA A 117 -44.11 21.26 40.56
C ALA A 117 -43.92 22.79 40.58
N GLY A 118 -42.91 23.24 41.34
CA GLY A 118 -42.51 24.64 41.34
C GLY A 118 -42.13 25.05 39.92
N VAL A 119 -42.72 26.14 39.44
CA VAL A 119 -42.39 26.76 38.15
C VAL A 119 -40.94 27.22 38.23
N VAL A 120 -40.02 26.43 37.68
CA VAL A 120 -38.65 26.86 37.44
C VAL A 120 -38.68 27.58 36.09
N ALA A 121 -38.49 28.89 36.13
CA ALA A 121 -38.22 29.67 34.92
C ALA A 121 -36.94 29.12 34.29
N ILE A 122 -37.08 28.33 33.22
CA ILE A 122 -35.95 27.82 32.45
C ILE A 122 -35.32 29.04 31.76
N ARG A 123 -34.26 29.58 32.36
CA ARG A 123 -33.36 30.52 31.70
C ARG A 123 -32.73 29.76 30.54
N ALA A 124 -33.05 30.16 29.31
CA ALA A 124 -32.37 29.66 28.12
C ALA A 124 -30.88 30.06 28.22
N GLU A 125 -30.03 29.07 28.45
CA GLU A 125 -28.58 29.23 28.38
C GLU A 125 -28.20 29.52 26.91
N PRO A 126 -27.37 30.55 26.65
CA PRO A 126 -26.94 30.85 25.30
C PRO A 126 -26.02 29.74 24.78
N ASP A 127 -26.39 29.22 23.61
CA ASP A 127 -25.72 28.20 22.79
C ASP A 127 -24.18 28.23 22.90
N SER A 128 -23.65 27.35 23.75
CA SER A 128 -22.20 27.15 23.93
C SER A 128 -21.56 26.37 22.77
N GLU A 129 -22.38 25.78 21.90
CA GLU A 129 -21.95 24.94 20.77
C GLU A 129 -21.26 25.73 19.64
N SER A 130 -21.59 27.02 19.47
CA SER A 130 -21.08 27.80 18.35
C SER A 130 -19.60 28.16 18.46
N ARG A 131 -19.08 28.32 19.69
CA ARG A 131 -17.68 28.70 19.94
C ARG A 131 -16.75 27.49 19.84
N PHE A 132 -17.14 26.35 20.40
CA PHE A 132 -16.32 25.15 20.36
C PHE A 132 -16.14 24.62 18.94
N ARG A 133 -17.20 24.64 18.12
CA ARG A 133 -17.14 24.25 16.70
C ARG A 133 -16.29 25.20 15.85
N ARG A 134 -16.28 26.51 16.16
CA ARG A 134 -15.42 27.50 15.49
C ARG A 134 -13.96 27.33 15.85
N VAL A 135 -13.67 27.08 17.14
CA VAL A 135 -12.30 26.86 17.63
C VAL A 135 -11.72 25.55 17.08
N LEU A 136 -12.53 24.48 17.01
CA LEU A 136 -12.10 23.21 16.42
C LEU A 136 -11.79 23.32 14.93
N ARG A 137 -12.62 24.04 14.16
CA ARG A 137 -12.35 24.30 12.73
C ARG A 137 -11.10 25.18 12.53
N GLY A 138 -10.90 26.16 13.41
CA GLY A 138 -9.72 27.01 13.42
C GLY A 138 -8.43 26.24 13.68
N SER A 139 -8.43 25.31 14.65
CA SER A 139 -7.22 24.55 14.99
C SER A 139 -6.81 23.57 13.89
N VAL A 140 -7.77 22.95 13.20
CA VAL A 140 -7.48 22.05 12.06
C VAL A 140 -6.86 22.83 10.90
N ALA A 141 -7.41 24.00 10.56
CA ALA A 141 -6.87 24.85 9.49
C ALA A 141 -5.47 25.38 9.84
N ALA A 142 -5.28 25.85 11.07
CA ALA A 142 -3.98 26.31 11.55
C ALA A 142 -2.94 25.18 11.57
N GLY A 143 -3.32 23.97 12.01
CA GLY A 143 -2.46 22.80 11.98
C GLY A 143 -2.06 22.40 10.56
N PHE A 144 -2.99 22.45 9.60
CA PHE A 144 -2.68 22.24 8.18
C PHE A 144 -1.71 23.28 7.64
N LEU A 145 -1.92 24.56 7.97
CA LEU A 145 -1.04 25.66 7.55
C LEU A 145 0.37 25.52 8.13
N VAL A 146 0.50 25.17 9.41
CA VAL A 146 1.80 24.91 10.05
C VAL A 146 2.47 23.69 9.41
N CYS A 147 1.72 22.62 9.15
CA CYS A 147 2.27 21.42 8.50
C CYS A 147 2.76 21.73 7.07
N LEU A 148 2.00 22.53 6.31
CA LEU A 148 2.41 23.00 4.98
C LEU A 148 3.63 23.91 5.06
N ALA A 149 3.69 24.84 6.02
CA ALA A 149 4.84 25.72 6.22
C ALA A 149 6.10 24.92 6.59
N VAL A 150 5.98 23.94 7.49
CA VAL A 150 7.08 23.01 7.83
C VAL A 150 7.50 22.22 6.60
N MET A 151 6.56 21.66 5.83
CA MET A 151 6.91 20.98 4.57
C MET A 151 7.60 21.90 3.57
N PHE A 152 7.23 23.17 3.50
CA PHE A 152 7.86 24.15 2.59
C PHE A 152 9.29 24.46 3.03
N VAL A 153 9.50 24.75 4.32
CA VAL A 153 10.83 25.02 4.89
C VAL A 153 11.72 23.78 4.83
N VAL A 154 11.16 22.59 5.08
CA VAL A 154 11.88 21.31 5.00
C VAL A 154 12.13 20.91 3.54
N ARG A 155 11.26 21.26 2.58
CA ARG A 155 11.57 21.13 1.14
C ARG A 155 12.74 22.01 0.73
N ASP A 156 12.77 23.25 1.21
CA ASP A 156 13.87 24.18 0.91
C ASP A 156 15.17 23.80 1.62
N ALA A 157 15.10 23.23 2.83
CA ALA A 157 16.26 22.68 3.54
C ALA A 157 16.74 21.33 2.97
N HIS A 158 15.89 20.59 2.28
CA HIS A 158 16.20 19.32 1.59
C HIS A 158 16.07 19.42 0.06
N LEU A 159 16.59 20.50 -0.56
CA LEU A 159 16.81 20.57 -2.01
C LEU A 159 17.93 19.61 -2.48
N GLY A 160 17.82 18.33 -2.12
CA GLY A 160 18.61 17.20 -2.61
C GLY A 160 17.75 16.02 -3.10
N THR A 161 16.45 15.95 -2.82
CA THR A 161 15.62 14.78 -3.17
C THR A 161 14.33 15.19 -3.86
N GLY A 162 14.44 15.42 -5.17
CA GLY A 162 13.34 15.81 -6.04
C GLY A 162 12.23 14.76 -6.14
N PHE A 163 11.07 15.07 -5.57
CA PHE A 163 9.80 14.49 -5.94
C PHE A 163 9.21 15.33 -7.09
N GLY A 164 9.54 14.94 -8.32
CA GLY A 164 8.95 15.49 -9.53
C GLY A 164 7.97 14.48 -10.12
N TRP A 165 6.67 14.72 -9.90
CA TRP A 165 5.63 14.25 -10.81
C TRP A 165 5.83 14.96 -12.14
N THR A 166 6.64 14.37 -13.01
CA THR A 166 6.60 14.69 -14.44
C THR A 166 6.75 13.36 -15.18
N SER A 167 5.63 12.89 -15.71
CA SER A 167 5.55 12.09 -16.92
C SER A 167 6.09 12.91 -18.10
N ALA A 168 7.36 13.30 -18.02
CA ALA A 168 8.12 13.77 -19.16
C ALA A 168 8.86 12.54 -19.68
N SER A 169 8.33 11.92 -20.74
CA SER A 169 9.11 11.03 -21.59
C SER A 169 10.24 11.85 -22.21
N SER A 170 11.29 12.08 -21.43
CA SER A 170 12.55 12.59 -21.92
C SER A 170 13.04 11.51 -22.88
N ARG A 171 12.77 11.70 -24.19
CA ARG A 171 13.19 10.79 -25.25
C ARG A 171 14.64 10.41 -24.96
N LEU A 172 14.85 9.15 -24.61
CA LEU A 172 16.20 8.63 -24.44
C LEU A 172 16.95 8.90 -25.75
N PRO A 173 18.22 9.32 -25.68
CA PRO A 173 19.06 9.35 -26.88
C PRO A 173 18.98 7.99 -27.58
N ASN A 174 19.10 7.95 -28.90
CA ASN A 174 19.20 6.67 -29.62
C ASN A 174 20.44 5.92 -29.11
N LEU A 175 20.19 4.91 -28.26
CA LEU A 175 21.17 4.00 -27.71
C LEU A 175 21.13 2.70 -28.49
N ASN A 176 22.29 2.22 -28.92
CA ASN A 176 22.43 1.01 -29.73
C ASN A 176 23.40 0.01 -29.09
N ALA A 177 23.45 -1.22 -29.59
CA ALA A 177 24.35 -2.28 -29.09
C ALA A 177 25.85 -1.95 -29.22
N GLY A 178 26.21 -0.93 -29.99
CA GLY A 178 27.59 -0.47 -30.13
C GLY A 178 28.03 0.47 -29.02
N ASP A 179 27.09 1.11 -28.31
CA ASP A 179 27.39 2.14 -27.30
C ASP A 179 28.07 1.53 -26.07
N ASP A 180 29.25 2.04 -25.74
CA ASP A 180 29.99 1.74 -24.52
C ASP A 180 29.73 2.80 -23.43
N TYR A 181 30.39 2.65 -22.28
CA TYR A 181 30.25 3.59 -21.16
C TYR A 181 30.61 5.02 -21.57
N ASP A 182 31.69 5.24 -22.31
CA ASP A 182 32.14 6.58 -22.69
C ASP A 182 31.17 7.25 -23.67
N SER A 183 30.59 6.48 -24.58
CA SER A 183 29.55 6.94 -25.51
C SER A 183 28.28 7.32 -24.75
N ILE A 184 27.87 6.51 -23.78
CA ILE A 184 26.73 6.81 -22.91
C ILE A 184 27.01 8.05 -22.06
N PHE A 185 28.22 8.16 -21.49
CA PHE A 185 28.63 9.30 -20.69
C PHE A 185 28.58 10.60 -21.50
N LYS A 186 29.03 10.59 -22.77
CA LYS A 186 28.91 11.75 -23.67
C LYS A 186 27.45 12.11 -23.98
N LYS A 187 26.55 11.13 -24.11
CA LYS A 187 25.12 11.34 -24.46
C LYS A 187 24.25 11.73 -23.27
N LEU A 188 24.51 11.16 -22.09
CA LEU A 188 23.65 11.26 -20.90
C LEU A 188 24.29 11.96 -19.71
N GLY A 189 25.61 12.17 -19.73
CA GLY A 189 26.38 12.70 -18.62
C GLY A 189 26.70 11.65 -17.55
N SER A 190 27.15 12.12 -16.39
CA SER A 190 27.51 11.24 -15.27
C SER A 190 26.28 10.51 -14.70
N PRO A 191 26.33 9.18 -14.54
CA PRO A 191 25.31 8.46 -13.80
C PRO A 191 25.41 8.77 -12.31
N ALA A 192 24.28 8.69 -11.58
CA ALA A 192 24.26 8.85 -10.13
C ALA A 192 24.79 7.60 -9.40
N SER A 193 24.72 6.43 -10.04
CA SER A 193 25.28 5.18 -9.55
C SER A 193 25.79 4.36 -10.72
N ASP A 194 26.95 3.73 -10.52
CA ASP A 194 27.59 2.84 -11.49
C ASP A 194 28.09 1.60 -10.74
N ARG A 195 27.50 0.44 -11.06
CA ARG A 195 27.78 -0.82 -10.38
C ARG A 195 28.04 -1.93 -11.40
N TRP A 196 29.14 -2.65 -11.22
CA TRP A 196 29.40 -3.91 -11.94
C TRP A 196 28.83 -5.08 -11.13
N ILE A 197 28.21 -6.03 -11.82
CA ILE A 197 27.61 -7.23 -11.24
C ILE A 197 28.04 -8.42 -12.10
N ASP A 198 28.72 -9.38 -11.50
CA ASP A 198 29.17 -10.60 -12.19
C ASP A 198 27.97 -11.53 -12.48
N SER A 199 27.98 -12.17 -13.64
CA SER A 199 26.95 -13.13 -14.04
C SER A 199 27.18 -14.47 -13.32
N GLN A 200 26.13 -15.07 -12.77
CA GLN A 200 26.22 -16.36 -12.08
C GLN A 200 26.24 -17.55 -13.06
N ASN A 201 25.80 -17.34 -14.31
CA ASN A 201 25.49 -18.40 -15.27
C ASN A 201 26.45 -18.44 -16.48
N GLY A 202 27.53 -17.65 -16.48
CA GLY A 202 28.49 -17.63 -17.60
C GLY A 202 29.67 -16.69 -17.41
N PRO A 203 30.67 -16.73 -18.31
CA PRO A 203 31.81 -15.82 -18.27
C PRO A 203 31.38 -14.41 -18.67
N GLY A 204 31.26 -13.52 -17.69
CA GLY A 204 30.97 -12.11 -17.90
C GLY A 204 30.13 -11.50 -16.78
N GLY A 205 29.59 -10.33 -17.04
CA GLY A 205 28.73 -9.61 -16.12
C GLY A 205 28.02 -8.45 -16.79
N TYR A 206 27.31 -7.68 -15.97
CA TYR A 206 26.60 -6.49 -16.40
C TYR A 206 26.92 -5.28 -15.54
N ARG A 207 27.00 -4.12 -16.20
CA ARG A 207 27.17 -2.80 -15.59
C ARG A 207 25.84 -2.09 -15.55
N ARG A 208 25.40 -1.68 -14.36
CA ARG A 208 24.17 -0.92 -14.13
C ARG A 208 24.51 0.55 -13.89
N LEU A 209 23.97 1.44 -14.73
CA LEU A 209 24.12 2.89 -14.63
C LEU A 209 22.78 3.54 -14.29
N TRP A 210 22.67 4.21 -13.15
CA TRP A 210 21.42 4.83 -12.68
C TRP A 210 21.32 6.31 -13.02
N TYR A 211 20.22 6.71 -13.67
CA TYR A 211 19.92 8.12 -14.00
C TYR A 211 18.61 8.57 -13.33
N PRO A 212 18.67 9.05 -12.08
CA PRO A 212 17.47 9.34 -11.27
C PRO A 212 16.60 10.45 -11.88
N ARG A 213 17.23 11.49 -12.45
CA ARG A 213 16.54 12.60 -13.14
C ARG A 213 15.70 12.12 -14.32
N ARG A 214 16.09 11.01 -14.95
CA ARG A 214 15.38 10.40 -16.10
C ARG A 214 14.55 9.18 -15.69
N GLY A 215 14.73 8.68 -14.47
CA GLY A 215 14.01 7.52 -13.94
C GLY A 215 14.33 6.21 -14.64
N VAL A 216 15.56 6.05 -15.10
CA VAL A 216 15.98 4.89 -15.89
C VAL A 216 17.32 4.33 -15.42
N ALA A 217 17.44 3.01 -15.50
CA ALA A 217 18.69 2.29 -15.33
C ALA A 217 19.15 1.75 -16.68
N LEU A 218 20.39 2.04 -17.06
CA LEU A 218 21.01 1.51 -18.27
C LEU A 218 21.82 0.27 -17.90
N ILE A 219 21.64 -0.80 -18.67
CA ILE A 219 22.35 -2.07 -18.50
C ILE A 219 23.31 -2.25 -19.68
N LEU A 220 24.58 -2.48 -19.36
CA LEU A 220 25.60 -2.85 -20.32
C LEU A 220 26.07 -4.26 -20.00
N THR A 221 26.17 -5.16 -20.97
CA THR A 221 26.66 -6.53 -20.80
C THR A 221 28.03 -6.70 -21.45
N GLY A 222 28.87 -7.55 -20.90
CA GLY A 222 30.16 -7.89 -21.50
C GLY A 222 31.03 -8.76 -20.61
N ALA A 223 32.19 -9.17 -21.12
CA ALA A 223 33.14 -9.99 -20.37
C ALA A 223 33.77 -9.24 -19.18
N SER A 224 33.81 -7.91 -19.21
CA SER A 224 34.37 -7.05 -18.17
C SER A 224 33.77 -5.65 -18.21
N ARG A 225 33.95 -4.86 -17.13
CA ARG A 225 33.44 -3.48 -17.01
C ARG A 225 33.83 -2.55 -18.16
N ASN A 226 35.01 -2.79 -18.76
CA ASN A 226 35.57 -1.95 -19.83
C ASN A 226 35.13 -2.39 -21.23
N ASN A 227 34.71 -3.65 -21.39
CA ASN A 227 34.20 -4.17 -22.67
C ASN A 227 32.67 -4.33 -22.65
N ALA A 228 32.01 -3.70 -21.68
CA ALA A 228 30.56 -3.77 -21.54
C ALA A 228 29.90 -2.84 -22.56
N ARG A 229 28.92 -3.37 -23.30
CA ARG A 229 28.15 -2.63 -24.31
C ARG A 229 26.69 -2.57 -23.93
N TYR A 230 26.01 -1.53 -24.38
CA TYR A 230 24.61 -1.31 -24.09
C TYR A 230 23.75 -2.49 -24.55
N ALA A 231 22.97 -3.03 -23.62
CA ALA A 231 22.12 -4.18 -23.85
C ALA A 231 20.64 -3.84 -23.66
N GLY A 232 20.32 -2.93 -22.73
CA GLY A 232 18.96 -2.44 -22.55
C GLY A 232 18.79 -1.37 -21.48
N THR A 233 17.56 -0.84 -21.40
CA THR A 233 17.15 0.15 -20.42
C THR A 233 15.98 -0.37 -19.60
N LEU A 234 16.07 -0.18 -18.29
CA LEU A 234 15.02 -0.46 -17.33
C LEU A 234 14.42 0.83 -16.80
N ASN A 235 13.11 0.83 -16.51
CA ASN A 235 12.48 1.92 -15.76
C ASN A 235 12.73 1.79 -14.24
N ARG A 236 12.20 2.74 -13.46
CA ARG A 236 12.25 2.71 -11.97
C ARG A 236 11.70 1.43 -11.35
N ASN A 237 10.79 0.74 -12.03
CA ASN A 237 10.14 -0.49 -11.55
C ASN A 237 10.94 -1.74 -11.93
N GLY A 238 12.04 -1.61 -12.67
CA GLY A 238 12.83 -2.72 -13.19
C GLY A 238 12.28 -3.34 -14.48
N GLU A 239 11.28 -2.73 -15.11
CA GLU A 239 10.70 -3.21 -16.36
C GLU A 239 11.57 -2.77 -17.55
N ILE A 240 11.75 -3.66 -18.51
CA ILE A 240 12.51 -3.41 -19.74
C ILE A 240 11.69 -2.46 -20.63
N ILE A 241 12.19 -1.24 -20.81
CA ILE A 241 11.60 -0.25 -21.72
C ILE A 241 12.28 -0.21 -23.09
N HIS A 242 13.50 -0.74 -23.17
CA HIS A 242 14.24 -0.87 -24.41
C HIS A 242 15.25 -2.01 -24.28
N SER A 243 15.38 -2.85 -25.31
CA SER A 243 16.37 -3.94 -25.37
C SER A 243 16.94 -4.01 -26.76
N VAL A 244 18.25 -4.18 -26.85
CA VAL A 244 18.94 -4.44 -28.13
C VAL A 244 19.52 -5.85 -28.12
N ASP A 245 19.77 -6.41 -26.94
CA ASP A 245 20.14 -7.80 -26.76
C ASP A 245 18.92 -8.63 -26.34
N ALA A 246 18.65 -9.71 -27.07
CA ALA A 246 17.55 -10.65 -26.76
C ALA A 246 17.89 -11.56 -25.56
N GLY A 247 19.18 -11.70 -25.21
CA GLY A 247 19.64 -12.47 -24.05
C GLY A 247 19.51 -11.74 -22.71
N LEU A 248 19.32 -10.42 -22.73
CA LEU A 248 19.22 -9.57 -21.54
C LEU A 248 18.10 -10.01 -20.60
N SER A 249 16.95 -10.41 -21.15
CA SER A 249 15.81 -10.86 -20.36
C SER A 249 16.18 -12.06 -19.50
N ASN A 250 16.81 -13.09 -20.08
CA ASN A 250 17.20 -14.31 -19.38
C ASN A 250 18.22 -14.06 -18.25
N GLU A 251 19.17 -13.14 -18.44
CA GLU A 251 20.14 -12.79 -17.39
C GLU A 251 19.53 -11.95 -16.26
N LEU A 252 18.65 -10.98 -16.57
CA LEU A 252 17.98 -10.17 -15.56
C LEU A 252 16.96 -10.97 -14.72
N TYR A 253 16.39 -12.05 -15.26
CA TYR A 253 15.57 -12.98 -14.48
C TYR A 253 16.41 -13.87 -13.54
N SER A 254 17.68 -14.12 -13.88
CA SER A 254 18.56 -15.02 -13.12
C SER A 254 19.31 -14.31 -11.99
N ALA A 255 19.51 -12.98 -12.09
CA ALA A 255 20.15 -12.18 -11.05
C ALA A 255 19.14 -11.17 -10.47
N PRO A 256 18.88 -11.14 -9.15
CA PRO A 256 18.00 -10.13 -8.56
C PRO A 256 18.64 -8.74 -8.71
N VAL A 257 18.21 -8.01 -9.74
CA VAL A 257 18.65 -6.63 -10.04
C VAL A 257 18.06 -5.62 -9.03
N ILE A 258 17.24 -6.09 -8.09
CA ILE A 258 16.57 -5.26 -7.09
C ILE A 258 17.27 -5.40 -5.74
N HIS A 259 18.32 -4.59 -5.54
CA HIS A 259 18.70 -3.95 -4.27
C HIS A 259 19.59 -2.72 -4.55
#